data_AF-A0A9X0YQ72-F1
#
_entry.id   AF-A0A9X0YQ72-F1
#
_cell.length_a   1.000
_cell.length_b   1.000
_cell.length_c   1.000
_cell.angle_alpha   90.00
_cell.angle_beta   90.00
_cell.angle_gamma   90.00
#
_symmetry.space_group_name_H-M   'P 1'
#
loop_
_entity.id
_entity.type
_entity.pdbx_description
1 polymer ?
#
loop_
_entity_poly.entity_id
_entity_poly.type
_entity_poly.pdbx_seq_one_letter_code
_entity_poly.pdbx_strand_id
1 'polypeptide(L)'
;MKRNFSIIFLVLIWNLCHSQHSERFLELVNDLEEISCKTDTTYYKNGNINWIICWTTYIYNSEEYSTGTGRMIHYYKNGQIASESYLGKYGNTLSWNGFDRNGNKTIESVTTEIDSDAKNLNEFFDSPAETKFKRYNRLYKCSGKLGNCYLYKEGKRVNGKKNGIWTTYYANGEIKKEKEY
;
A
#
# COMPACT_ATOMS: atom_id res chain seq x y z
N MET A 1 47.11 12.53 22.38
CA MET A 1 46.21 12.78 21.23
C MET A 1 46.32 11.63 20.23
N LYS A 2 45.43 10.64 20.29
CA LYS A 2 45.25 9.64 19.23
C LYS A 2 44.00 10.03 18.46
N ARG A 3 44.17 10.43 17.20
CA ARG A 3 43.08 10.82 16.31
C ARG A 3 42.51 9.55 15.70
N ASN A 4 41.43 9.04 16.29
CA ASN A 4 40.68 7.93 15.71
C ASN A 4 40.00 8.42 14.44
N PHE A 5 40.45 7.93 13.28
CA PHE A 5 39.71 8.04 12.04
C PHE A 5 38.55 7.05 12.12
N SER A 6 37.37 7.53 12.49
CA SER A 6 36.13 6.82 12.22
C SER A 6 35.84 6.93 10.74
N ILE A 7 36.25 5.92 9.98
CA ILE A 7 35.78 5.73 8.61
C ILE A 7 34.30 5.35 8.72
N ILE A 8 33.43 6.30 8.40
CA ILE A 8 31.99 6.09 8.31
C ILE A 8 31.75 5.14 7.12
N PHE A 9 31.32 3.93 7.41
CA PHE A 9 30.88 2.93 6.43
C PHE A 9 29.54 3.41 5.83
N LEU A 10 29.59 4.33 4.88
CA LEU A 10 28.45 4.91 4.16
C LEU A 10 28.39 4.41 2.71
N VAL A 11 28.77 3.16 2.47
CA VAL A 11 28.74 2.53 1.15
C VAL A 11 28.07 1.18 1.30
N LEU A 12 26.96 0.98 0.57
CA LEU A 12 26.11 -0.23 0.43
C LEU A 12 24.71 -0.23 1.10
N ILE A 13 23.97 0.88 1.08
CA ILE A 13 22.48 0.80 1.09
C ILE A 13 21.89 1.08 -0.31
N TRP A 14 22.72 1.35 -1.32
CA TRP A 14 22.26 1.73 -2.66
C TRP A 14 21.84 0.59 -3.60
N ASN A 15 21.79 -0.67 -3.18
CA ASN A 15 21.40 -1.78 -4.07
C ASN A 15 20.29 -2.70 -3.53
N LEU A 16 19.49 -2.26 -2.56
CA LEU A 16 18.27 -2.99 -2.16
C LEU A 16 17.04 -2.08 -2.13
N CYS A 17 16.99 -1.07 -3.01
CA CYS A 17 15.69 -0.61 -3.52
C CYS A 17 15.15 -1.73 -4.41
N HIS A 18 14.72 -2.83 -3.80
CA HIS A 18 13.91 -3.81 -4.51
C HIS A 18 12.69 -3.02 -5.00
N SER A 19 12.66 -2.75 -6.31
CA SER A 19 11.44 -2.37 -6.97
C SER A 19 10.36 -3.35 -6.49
N GLN A 20 9.23 -2.82 -6.04
CA GLN A 20 8.11 -3.70 -5.68
C GLN A 20 7.64 -4.45 -6.93
N HIS A 21 7.83 -3.89 -8.12
CA HIS A 21 7.47 -4.50 -9.40
C HIS A 21 8.55 -5.45 -9.90
N SER A 22 8.11 -6.61 -10.40
CA SER A 22 8.95 -7.54 -11.17
C SER A 22 9.49 -6.88 -12.45
N GLU A 23 10.59 -7.40 -12.99
CA GLU A 23 11.14 -6.93 -14.29
C GLU A 23 10.11 -7.09 -15.41
N ARG A 24 9.44 -8.25 -15.48
CA ARG A 24 8.34 -8.51 -16.42
C ARG A 24 7.22 -7.47 -16.32
N PHE A 25 6.83 -7.07 -15.11
CA PHE A 25 5.83 -6.03 -14.93
C PHE A 25 6.32 -4.70 -15.50
N LEU A 26 7.59 -4.34 -15.26
CA LEU A 26 8.17 -3.11 -15.76
C LEU A 26 8.28 -3.09 -17.29
N GLU A 27 8.62 -4.22 -17.91
CA GLU A 27 8.62 -4.39 -19.37
C GLU A 27 7.21 -4.19 -19.95
N LEU A 28 6.17 -4.75 -19.30
CA LEU A 28 4.77 -4.61 -19.73
C LEU A 28 4.31 -3.14 -19.78
N VAL A 29 4.74 -2.32 -18.81
CA VAL A 29 4.30 -0.93 -18.66
C VAL A 29 5.28 0.10 -19.20
N ASN A 30 6.38 -0.35 -19.80
CA ASN A 30 7.44 0.51 -20.36
C ASN A 30 6.89 1.53 -21.36
N ASP A 31 5.97 1.09 -22.22
CA ASP A 31 5.45 1.90 -23.33
C ASP A 31 4.34 2.88 -22.90
N LEU A 32 4.01 2.95 -21.60
CA LEU A 32 2.99 3.87 -21.10
C LEU A 32 3.52 5.30 -20.99
N GLU A 33 3.00 6.16 -21.85
CA GLU A 33 3.23 7.60 -21.77
C GLU A 33 2.22 8.26 -20.82
N GLU A 34 2.74 8.93 -19.79
CA GLU A 34 1.93 9.69 -18.84
C GLU A 34 1.64 11.08 -19.39
N ILE A 35 0.36 11.47 -19.40
CA ILE A 35 -0.07 12.76 -19.96
C ILE A 35 -0.32 13.79 -18.85
N SER A 36 -1.11 13.39 -17.85
CA SER A 36 -1.53 14.29 -16.80
C SER A 36 -1.99 13.53 -15.56
N CYS A 37 -1.96 14.23 -14.44
CA CYS A 37 -2.53 13.79 -13.17
C CYS A 37 -3.54 14.84 -12.73
N LYS A 38 -4.81 14.47 -12.60
CA LYS A 38 -5.87 15.37 -12.13
C LYS A 38 -6.37 14.92 -10.77
N THR A 39 -6.25 15.80 -9.77
CA THR A 39 -6.84 15.56 -8.47
C THR A 39 -8.37 15.61 -8.56
N ASP A 40 -9.00 14.57 -8.05
CA ASP A 40 -10.45 14.46 -7.88
C ASP A 40 -10.79 14.41 -6.40
N THR A 41 -11.84 15.11 -6.01
CA THR A 41 -12.34 15.18 -4.65
C THR A 41 -13.84 15.03 -4.69
N THR A 42 -14.34 14.01 -4.01
CA THR A 42 -15.78 13.80 -3.88
C THR A 42 -16.26 14.12 -2.48
N TYR A 43 -17.55 14.35 -2.36
CA TYR A 43 -18.17 14.81 -1.13
C TYR A 43 -19.36 13.93 -0.76
N TYR A 44 -19.58 13.79 0.54
CA TYR A 44 -20.82 13.28 1.07
C TYR A 44 -21.94 14.31 0.93
N LYS A 45 -23.20 13.87 1.07
CA LYS A 45 -24.38 14.75 1.02
C LYS A 45 -24.35 15.89 2.06
N ASN A 46 -23.59 15.75 3.14
CA ASN A 46 -23.43 16.78 4.18
C ASN A 46 -22.30 17.79 3.86
N GLY A 47 -21.70 17.73 2.67
CA GLY A 47 -20.61 18.62 2.24
C GLY A 47 -19.22 18.22 2.74
N ASN A 48 -19.11 17.24 3.64
CA ASN A 48 -17.80 16.74 4.06
C ASN A 48 -17.16 15.92 2.94
N ILE A 49 -15.83 15.99 2.84
CA ILE A 49 -15.05 15.20 1.88
C ILE A 49 -15.31 13.72 2.11
N ASN A 50 -15.51 12.97 1.03
CA ASN A 50 -15.60 11.52 1.03
C ASN A 50 -14.23 10.92 0.68
N TRP A 51 -13.65 11.25 -0.48
CA TRP A 51 -12.30 10.82 -0.81
C TRP A 51 -11.59 11.81 -1.74
N ILE A 52 -10.27 11.73 -1.73
CA ILE A 52 -9.34 12.49 -2.58
C ILE A 52 -8.42 11.48 -3.27
N ILE A 53 -8.21 11.64 -4.58
CA ILE A 53 -7.23 10.87 -5.36
C ILE A 53 -6.63 11.76 -6.44
N CYS A 54 -5.51 11.34 -7.02
CA CYS A 54 -5.13 11.78 -8.36
C CYS A 54 -5.43 10.69 -9.39
N TRP A 55 -6.14 11.04 -10.45
CA TRP A 55 -6.28 10.17 -11.62
C TRP A 55 -5.17 10.53 -12.61
N THR A 56 -4.26 9.60 -12.86
CA THR A 56 -3.26 9.72 -13.92
C THR A 56 -3.78 9.07 -15.18
N THR A 57 -3.69 9.81 -16.29
CA THR A 57 -4.11 9.36 -17.62
C THR A 57 -2.88 9.02 -18.46
N TYR A 58 -2.98 7.88 -19.13
CA TYR A 58 -1.99 7.31 -20.04
C TYR A 58 -2.60 7.18 -21.43
N ILE A 59 -1.78 7.32 -22.47
CA ILE A 59 -2.16 6.96 -23.85
C ILE A 59 -1.48 5.65 -24.22
N TYR A 60 -2.25 4.73 -24.78
CA TYR A 60 -1.76 3.51 -25.40
C TYR A 60 -2.65 3.14 -26.58
N ASN A 61 -2.08 2.83 -27.74
CA ASN A 61 -2.83 2.52 -28.98
C ASN A 61 -3.88 3.57 -29.38
N SER A 62 -3.63 4.85 -29.13
CA SER A 62 -4.58 5.97 -29.34
C SER A 62 -5.83 5.94 -28.44
N GLU A 63 -5.84 5.10 -27.40
CA GLU A 63 -6.85 5.08 -26.35
C GLU A 63 -6.30 5.66 -25.06
N GLU A 64 -7.18 6.28 -24.28
CA GLU A 64 -6.86 6.83 -22.96
C GLU A 64 -7.22 5.83 -21.86
N TYR A 65 -6.26 5.56 -20.99
CA TYR A 65 -6.44 4.73 -19.80
C TYR A 65 -6.15 5.57 -18.56
N SER A 66 -7.00 5.48 -17.54
CA SER A 66 -6.82 6.25 -16.31
C SER A 66 -6.80 5.36 -15.09
N THR A 67 -5.88 5.64 -14.18
CA THR A 67 -5.79 4.93 -12.89
C THR A 67 -5.44 5.88 -11.75
N GLY A 68 -5.76 5.47 -10.53
CA GLY A 68 -5.49 6.26 -9.34
C GLY A 68 -4.02 6.18 -8.96
N THR A 69 -3.34 7.30 -8.77
CA THR A 69 -1.92 7.33 -8.42
C THR A 69 -1.64 8.20 -7.20
N GLY A 70 -0.47 7.99 -6.60
CA GLY A 70 0.00 8.76 -5.46
C GLY A 70 -0.87 8.55 -4.23
N ARG A 71 -1.08 9.63 -3.46
CA ARG A 71 -1.79 9.56 -2.20
C ARG A 71 -3.30 9.58 -2.42
N MET A 72 -3.98 8.52 -1.98
CA MET A 72 -5.44 8.43 -1.92
C MET A 72 -5.87 8.50 -0.45
N ILE A 73 -6.84 9.36 -0.13
CA ILE A 73 -7.38 9.50 1.22
C ILE A 73 -8.88 9.28 1.19
N HIS A 74 -9.38 8.39 2.04
CA HIS A 74 -10.80 8.20 2.28
C HIS A 74 -11.16 8.71 3.66
N TYR A 75 -12.28 9.40 3.77
CA TYR A 75 -12.78 10.03 4.99
C TYR A 75 -14.10 9.40 5.42
N TYR A 76 -14.31 9.31 6.72
CA TYR A 76 -15.63 9.09 7.29
C TYR A 76 -16.51 10.34 7.13
N LYS A 77 -17.83 10.15 7.19
CA LYS A 77 -18.81 11.26 7.16
C LYS A 77 -18.60 12.34 8.22
N ASN A 78 -17.92 12.03 9.32
CA ASN A 78 -17.59 12.98 10.38
C ASN A 78 -16.29 13.78 10.10
N GLY A 79 -15.67 13.60 8.94
CA GLY A 79 -14.44 14.29 8.55
C GLY A 79 -13.14 13.62 9.02
N GLN A 80 -13.22 12.57 9.85
CA GLN A 80 -12.03 11.80 10.25
C GLN A 80 -11.52 10.95 9.08
N ILE A 81 -10.21 10.80 8.94
CA ILE A 81 -9.62 9.88 7.94
C ILE A 81 -10.06 8.45 8.28
N ALA A 82 -10.63 7.76 7.30
CA ALA A 82 -11.00 6.35 7.36
C ALA A 82 -9.87 5.47 6.84
N SER A 83 -9.22 5.88 5.75
CA SER A 83 -8.04 5.21 5.26
C SER A 83 -7.16 6.12 4.40
N GLU A 84 -5.91 5.71 4.26
CA GLU A 84 -4.91 6.35 3.43
C GLU A 84 -4.14 5.29 2.66
N SER A 85 -4.10 5.40 1.34
CA SER A 85 -3.32 4.53 0.45
C SER A 85 -2.24 5.33 -0.25
N TYR A 86 -1.10 4.69 -0.51
CA TYR A 86 -0.14 5.17 -1.49
C TYR A 86 -0.17 4.24 -2.69
N LEU A 87 -0.61 4.77 -3.83
CA LEU A 87 -0.72 4.08 -5.10
C LEU A 87 0.52 4.39 -5.94
N GLY A 88 1.06 3.36 -6.59
CA GLY A 88 2.18 3.50 -7.51
C GLY A 88 1.73 4.18 -8.80
N LYS A 89 2.71 4.44 -9.68
CA LYS A 89 2.47 5.04 -11.00
C LYS A 89 1.38 4.30 -11.78
N TYR A 90 1.37 2.97 -11.71
CA TYR A 90 0.44 2.14 -12.50
C TYR A 90 -0.82 1.71 -11.72
N GLY A 91 -1.22 2.45 -10.69
CA GLY A 91 -2.44 2.15 -9.92
C GLY A 91 -2.29 1.14 -8.79
N ASN A 92 -1.19 0.38 -8.76
CA ASN A 92 -0.98 -0.67 -7.78
C ASN A 92 -0.80 -0.08 -6.38
N THR A 93 -1.50 -0.62 -5.38
CA THR A 93 -1.33 -0.17 -3.98
C THR A 93 0.05 -0.57 -3.45
N LEU A 94 0.88 0.42 -3.10
CA LEU A 94 2.19 0.22 -2.46
C LEU A 94 2.07 0.12 -0.94
N SER A 95 1.18 0.90 -0.35
CA SER A 95 0.86 0.84 1.08
C SER A 95 -0.56 1.31 1.37
N TRP A 96 -1.07 0.89 2.53
CA TRP A 96 -2.41 1.26 2.99
C TRP A 96 -2.47 1.27 4.52
N ASN A 97 -3.05 2.33 5.07
CA ASN A 97 -3.41 2.45 6.48
C ASN A 97 -4.92 2.59 6.61
N GLY A 98 -5.52 1.84 7.54
CA GLY A 98 -6.92 1.99 7.92
C GLY A 98 -7.02 2.52 9.35
N PHE A 99 -8.03 3.35 9.59
CA PHE A 99 -8.28 4.01 10.87
C PHE A 99 -9.73 3.77 11.30
N ASP A 100 -10.00 3.80 12.61
CA ASP A 100 -11.36 3.84 13.13
C ASP A 100 -11.92 5.28 13.15
N ARG A 101 -13.18 5.44 13.55
CA ARG A 101 -13.86 6.75 13.60
C ARG A 101 -13.27 7.74 14.61
N ASN A 102 -12.43 7.27 15.52
CA ASN A 102 -11.71 8.09 16.50
C ASN A 102 -10.29 8.41 16.02
N GLY A 103 -9.90 7.96 14.83
CA GLY A 103 -8.57 8.17 14.25
C GLY A 103 -7.52 7.15 14.69
N ASN A 104 -7.89 6.09 15.41
CA ASN A 104 -6.93 5.06 15.79
C ASN A 104 -6.60 4.18 14.60
N LYS A 105 -5.30 3.92 14.36
CA LYS A 105 -4.87 2.97 13.33
C LYS A 105 -5.38 1.57 13.68
N THR A 106 -6.10 0.95 12.75
CA THR A 106 -6.65 -0.42 12.86
C THR A 106 -5.90 -1.41 12.00
N ILE A 107 -5.23 -0.94 10.95
CA ILE A 107 -4.47 -1.78 10.03
C ILE A 107 -3.41 -0.95 9.29
N GLU A 108 -2.28 -1.61 9.03
CA GLU A 108 -1.24 -1.20 8.11
C GLU A 108 -0.98 -2.36 7.15
N SER A 109 -0.80 -2.06 5.87
CA SER A 109 -0.46 -3.02 4.84
C SER A 109 0.61 -2.41 3.94
N VAL A 110 1.70 -3.13 3.73
CA VAL A 110 2.78 -2.73 2.83
C VAL A 110 2.92 -3.80 1.77
N THR A 111 2.85 -3.40 0.51
CA THR A 111 3.12 -4.29 -0.61
C THR A 111 4.62 -4.49 -0.75
N THR A 112 5.03 -5.74 -0.79
CA THR A 112 6.43 -6.15 -0.87
C THR A 112 6.80 -6.65 -2.26
N GLU A 113 5.81 -7.06 -3.05
CA GLU A 113 6.00 -7.56 -4.41
C GLU A 113 4.71 -7.31 -5.21
N ILE A 114 4.88 -6.95 -6.46
CA ILE A 114 3.86 -6.69 -7.46
C ILE A 114 4.34 -7.29 -8.78
N ASP A 115 3.46 -8.01 -9.43
CA ASP A 115 3.71 -8.64 -10.72
C ASP A 115 2.39 -8.68 -11.51
N SER A 116 2.45 -9.02 -12.79
CA SER A 116 1.25 -9.25 -13.59
C SER A 116 1.45 -10.39 -14.57
N ASP A 117 0.39 -11.19 -14.74
CA ASP A 117 0.35 -12.22 -15.77
C ASP A 117 -0.21 -11.71 -17.11
N ALA A 118 -0.64 -10.44 -17.17
CA ALA A 118 -1.12 -9.82 -18.40
C ALA A 118 -0.02 -9.86 -19.49
N LYS A 119 -0.40 -10.25 -20.70
CA LYS A 119 0.52 -10.40 -21.83
C LYS A 119 0.75 -9.09 -22.58
N ASN A 120 -0.15 -8.13 -22.41
CA ASN A 120 -0.12 -6.83 -23.05
C ASN A 120 -0.94 -5.82 -22.23
N LEU A 121 -0.83 -4.54 -22.58
CA LEU A 121 -1.46 -3.45 -21.84
C LEU A 121 -2.99 -3.46 -21.91
N ASN A 122 -3.59 -3.92 -23.01
CA ASN A 122 -5.06 -4.07 -23.08
C ASN A 122 -5.54 -5.05 -22.00
N GLU A 123 -4.91 -6.22 -21.91
CA GLU A 123 -5.23 -7.22 -20.88
C GLU A 123 -4.99 -6.68 -19.46
N PHE A 124 -3.93 -5.89 -19.27
CA PHE A 124 -3.63 -5.25 -17.98
C PHE A 124 -4.71 -4.24 -17.56
N PHE A 125 -5.22 -3.43 -18.49
CA PHE A 125 -6.24 -2.43 -18.19
C PHE A 125 -7.65 -3.02 -18.10
N ASP A 126 -7.96 -4.06 -18.87
CA ASP A 126 -9.29 -4.69 -18.93
C ASP A 126 -9.56 -5.63 -17.74
N SER A 127 -8.52 -6.19 -17.11
CA SER A 127 -8.66 -7.19 -16.06
C SER A 127 -7.83 -6.87 -14.80
N PRO A 128 -8.47 -6.34 -13.74
CA PRO A 128 -7.82 -6.18 -12.43
C PRO A 128 -7.35 -7.51 -11.82
N ALA A 129 -7.83 -8.65 -12.34
CA ALA A 129 -7.51 -9.99 -11.84
C ALA A 129 -6.08 -10.44 -12.17
N GLU A 130 -5.41 -9.78 -13.14
CA GLU A 130 -4.07 -10.16 -13.59
C GLU A 130 -2.94 -9.58 -12.74
N THR A 131 -3.22 -8.70 -11.77
CA THR A 131 -2.20 -8.15 -10.87
C THR A 131 -1.98 -9.09 -9.68
N LYS A 132 -0.77 -9.64 -9.59
CA LYS A 132 -0.31 -10.41 -8.44
C LYS A 132 0.40 -9.50 -7.45
N PHE A 133 0.19 -9.75 -6.17
CA PHE A 133 0.88 -9.00 -5.14
C PHE A 133 1.12 -9.80 -3.86
N LYS A 134 2.20 -9.47 -3.17
CA LYS A 134 2.49 -9.92 -1.81
C LYS A 134 2.46 -8.71 -0.89
N ARG A 135 1.84 -8.85 0.27
CA ARG A 135 1.72 -7.81 1.28
C ARG A 135 2.11 -8.32 2.65
N TYR A 136 2.69 -7.45 3.45
CA TYR A 136 2.80 -7.64 4.88
C TYR A 136 1.73 -6.80 5.58
N ASN A 137 0.94 -7.42 6.45
CA ASN A 137 -0.17 -6.76 7.14
C ASN A 137 0.08 -6.75 8.64
N ARG A 138 -0.20 -5.61 9.27
CA ARG A 138 -0.30 -5.44 10.71
C ARG A 138 -1.71 -4.99 11.06
N LEU A 139 -2.33 -5.68 11.99
CA LEU A 139 -3.69 -5.43 12.49
C LEU A 139 -3.59 -4.97 13.93
N TYR A 140 -4.29 -3.91 14.28
CA TYR A 140 -4.26 -3.29 15.59
C TYR A 140 -5.61 -3.43 16.30
N LYS A 141 -5.58 -3.47 17.63
CA LYS A 141 -6.77 -3.40 18.48
C LYS A 141 -6.57 -2.36 19.56
N CYS A 142 -7.62 -1.61 19.86
CA CYS A 142 -7.63 -0.64 20.94
C CYS A 142 -8.28 -1.25 22.18
N SER A 143 -7.64 -1.07 23.33
CA SER A 143 -8.13 -1.55 24.62
C SER A 143 -8.55 -0.35 25.47
N GLY A 144 -9.85 -0.23 25.75
CA GLY A 144 -10.35 0.82 26.65
C GLY A 144 -9.72 0.74 28.05
N LYS A 145 -9.40 -0.47 28.53
CA LYS A 145 -8.73 -0.68 29.83
C LYS A 145 -7.29 -0.14 29.85
N LEU A 146 -6.57 -0.25 28.73
CA LEU A 146 -5.18 0.20 28.64
C LEU A 146 -5.05 1.64 28.14
N GLY A 147 -6.13 2.21 27.60
CA GLY A 147 -6.13 3.55 27.01
C GLY A 147 -5.29 3.66 25.73
N ASN A 148 -4.86 2.54 25.15
CA ASN A 148 -4.01 2.53 23.95
C ASN A 148 -4.42 1.43 22.95
N CYS A 149 -3.87 1.54 21.74
CA CYS A 149 -3.97 0.53 20.71
C CYS A 149 -2.65 -0.24 20.61
N TYR A 150 -2.75 -1.55 20.39
CA TYR A 150 -1.63 -2.46 20.33
C TYR A 150 -1.67 -3.30 19.06
N LEU A 151 -0.51 -3.77 18.61
CA LEU A 151 -0.40 -4.72 17.51
C LEU A 151 -1.08 -6.02 17.94
N TYR A 152 -2.18 -6.37 17.30
CA TYR A 152 -2.94 -7.56 17.63
C TYR A 152 -2.47 -8.76 16.81
N LYS A 153 -2.10 -8.55 15.55
CA LYS A 153 -1.79 -9.63 14.63
C LYS A 153 -0.99 -9.13 13.42
N GLU A 154 0.00 -9.89 12.99
CA GLU A 154 0.71 -9.60 11.74
C GLU A 154 1.02 -10.87 10.93
N GLY A 155 1.33 -10.67 9.65
CA GLY A 155 1.69 -11.76 8.74
C GLY A 155 1.57 -11.38 7.27
N LYS A 156 2.01 -12.29 6.40
CA LYS A 156 2.02 -12.09 4.96
C LYS A 156 0.69 -12.47 4.30
N ARG A 157 0.36 -11.77 3.23
CA ARG A 157 -0.72 -12.12 2.30
C ARG A 157 -0.19 -12.25 0.89
N VAL A 158 -0.73 -13.19 0.14
CA VAL A 158 -0.51 -13.35 -1.31
C VAL A 158 -1.87 -13.25 -1.97
N ASN A 159 -2.05 -12.31 -2.89
CA ASN A 159 -3.30 -12.06 -3.62
C ASN A 159 -4.52 -11.99 -2.68
N GLY A 160 -4.37 -11.26 -1.58
CA GLY A 160 -5.41 -11.07 -0.56
C GLY A 160 -5.61 -12.22 0.42
N LYS A 161 -5.04 -13.41 0.21
CA LYS A 161 -5.15 -14.57 1.12
C LYS A 161 -3.98 -14.59 2.10
N LYS A 162 -4.19 -15.08 3.33
CA LYS A 162 -3.11 -15.28 4.31
C LYS A 162 -2.14 -16.32 3.80
N ASN A 163 -0.85 -16.12 4.03
CA ASN A 163 0.21 -17.03 3.61
C ASN A 163 1.34 -17.02 4.65
N GLY A 164 1.88 -18.19 4.97
CA GLY A 164 2.97 -18.37 5.92
C GLY A 164 2.56 -18.10 7.36
N ILE A 165 3.55 -17.86 8.22
CA ILE A 165 3.33 -17.65 9.65
C ILE A 165 2.57 -16.34 9.89
N TRP A 166 1.48 -16.45 10.65
CA TRP A 166 0.74 -15.33 11.22
C TRP A 166 0.84 -15.34 12.75
N THR A 167 1.46 -14.30 13.28
CA THR A 167 1.67 -14.12 14.72
C THR A 167 0.56 -13.24 15.30
N THR A 168 -0.01 -13.66 16.42
CA THR A 168 -1.05 -12.96 17.18
C THR A 168 -0.50 -12.63 18.55
N TYR A 169 -0.75 -11.41 19.04
CA TYR A 169 -0.16 -10.91 20.27
C TYR A 169 -1.21 -10.62 21.35
N TYR A 170 -0.76 -10.68 22.59
CA TYR A 170 -1.44 -10.08 23.73
C TYR A 170 -1.26 -8.56 23.72
N ALA A 171 -2.04 -7.88 24.56
CA ALA A 171 -1.99 -6.41 24.64
C ALA A 171 -0.69 -5.86 25.22
N ASN A 172 0.07 -6.68 25.95
CA ASN A 172 1.42 -6.39 26.44
C ASN A 172 2.51 -6.61 25.38
N GLY A 173 2.15 -7.05 24.16
CA GLY A 173 3.09 -7.31 23.06
C GLY A 173 3.68 -8.72 23.05
N GLU A 174 3.39 -9.57 24.04
CA GLU A 174 3.85 -10.96 24.04
C GLU A 174 3.12 -11.79 22.97
N ILE A 175 3.83 -12.77 22.39
CA ILE A 175 3.24 -13.69 21.42
C ILE A 175 2.20 -14.55 22.12
N LYS A 176 0.95 -14.45 21.65
CA LYS A 176 -0.16 -15.29 22.08
C LYS A 176 -0.23 -16.59 21.30
N LYS A 177 -0.04 -16.51 19.99
CA LYS A 177 -0.23 -17.64 19.07
C LYS A 177 0.44 -17.38 17.73
N GLU A 178 1.03 -18.42 17.17
CA GLU A 178 1.43 -18.47 15.77
C GLU A 178 0.57 -19.49 15.02
N LYS A 179 0.35 -19.26 13.73
CA LYS A 179 -0.36 -20.18 12.85
C LYS A 179 0.18 -20.09 11.44
N GLU A 180 0.52 -21.24 10.87
CA GLU A 180 0.85 -21.39 9.45
C GLU A 180 -0.43 -21.41 8.59
N TYR A 181 -0.35 -20.79 7.42
CA TYR A 181 -1.43 -20.66 6.42
C TYR A 181 -0.93 -20.96 5.01
#